data_AF-A0A9E1ZYS5-F1
#
_entry.id   AF-A0A9E1ZYS5-F1
#
_cell.length_a   1.000
_cell.length_b   1.000
_cell.length_c   1.000
_cell.angle_alpha   90.00
_cell.angle_beta   90.00
_cell.angle_gamma   90.00
#
_symmetry.space_group_name_H-M   'P 1'
#
loop_
_entity.id
_entity.type
_entity.pdbx_description
1 polymer ?
#
loop_
_entity_poly.entity_id
_entity_poly.type
_entity_poly.pdbx_seq_one_letter_code
_entity_poly.pdbx_strand_id
1 'polypeptide(L)'
;QRVKRRLGQERYDKISTLMDAALKTQEEQGDTSDHEGWINELLADYYDPMCEYQLGKQADKIIYRGSYDEVLEWAKERSLL
;
A
#
# COMPACT_ATOMS: atom_id res chain seq x y z
N GLN A 1 -6.69 3.70 17.84
CA GLN A 1 -6.08 2.92 16.73
C GLN A 1 -5.29 3.87 15.82
N ARG A 2 -4.00 3.62 15.55
CA ARG A 2 -3.08 4.53 14.82
C ARG A 2 -3.49 4.80 13.37
N VAL A 3 -4.23 3.87 12.77
CA VAL A 3 -4.78 3.94 11.40
C VAL A 3 -5.79 5.09 11.28
N LYS A 4 -6.85 5.09 12.08
CA LYS A 4 -7.88 6.13 12.12
C LYS A 4 -7.31 7.55 12.30
N ARG A 5 -6.28 7.71 13.14
CA ARG A 5 -5.64 9.03 13.37
C ARG A 5 -4.92 9.56 12.12
N ARG A 6 -4.31 8.69 11.32
CA ARG A 6 -3.59 9.10 10.11
C ARG A 6 -4.52 9.33 8.93
N LEU A 7 -5.53 8.47 8.79
CA LEU A 7 -6.52 8.58 7.72
C LEU A 7 -7.51 9.74 7.92
N GLY A 8 -7.79 10.10 9.17
CA GLY A 8 -8.93 10.95 9.51
C GLY A 8 -10.25 10.16 9.52
N GLN A 9 -11.32 10.78 10.03
CA GLN A 9 -12.61 10.10 10.22
C GLN A 9 -13.22 9.64 8.89
N GLU A 10 -13.32 10.54 7.92
CA GLU A 10 -14.02 10.29 6.65
C GLU A 10 -13.43 9.12 5.87
N ARG A 11 -12.11 9.13 5.64
CA ARG A 11 -11.42 8.04 4.92
C ARG A 11 -11.47 6.73 5.68
N TYR A 12 -11.33 6.79 7.01
CA TYR A 12 -11.44 5.60 7.84
C TYR A 12 -12.82 4.96 7.71
N ASP A 13 -13.89 5.75 7.78
CA ASP A 13 -15.26 5.24 7.69
C ASP A 13 -15.53 4.67 6.29
N LYS A 14 -15.02 5.32 5.24
CA LYS A 14 -15.10 4.82 3.86
C LYS A 14 -14.42 3.46 3.70
N ILE A 15 -13.15 3.35 4.10
CA ILE A 15 -12.38 2.10 4.00
C ILE A 15 -13.03 1.00 4.83
N SER A 16 -13.50 1.31 6.04
CA SER A 16 -14.21 0.34 6.88
C SER A 16 -15.49 -0.16 6.21
N THR A 17 -16.27 0.74 5.60
CA THR A 17 -17.51 0.37 4.89
C THR A 17 -17.23 -0.56 3.71
N LEU A 18 -16.20 -0.28 2.92
CA LEU A 18 -15.79 -1.12 1.80
C LEU A 18 -15.32 -2.51 2.27
N MET A 19 -14.57 -2.55 3.38
CA MET A 19 -14.10 -3.81 3.97
C MET A 19 -15.25 -4.66 4.50
N ASP A 20 -16.21 -4.05 5.20
CA ASP A 20 -17.39 -4.75 5.73
C ASP A 20 -18.24 -5.32 4.59
N ALA A 21 -18.39 -4.57 3.48
CA ALA A 21 -19.09 -5.05 2.28
C ALA A 21 -18.36 -6.24 1.64
N ALA A 22 -17.03 -6.16 1.48
CA ALA A 22 -16.24 -7.24 0.89
C ALA A 22 -16.29 -8.53 1.73
N LEU A 23 -16.18 -8.40 3.05
CA LEU A 23 -16.31 -9.54 3.97
C LEU A 23 -17.68 -10.22 3.86
N LYS A 24 -18.75 -9.43 3.72
CA LYS A 24 -20.09 -9.95 3.53
C LYS A 24 -20.21 -10.71 2.20
N THR A 25 -19.71 -10.14 1.09
CA THR A 25 -19.69 -10.83 -0.22
C THR A 25 -18.92 -12.15 -0.13
N GLN A 26 -17.77 -12.16 0.55
CA GLN A 26 -16.99 -13.37 0.75
C GLN A 26 -17.75 -14.43 1.55
N GLU A 27 -18.43 -14.05 2.64
CA GLU A 27 -19.20 -14.97 3.47
C GLU A 27 -20.41 -15.55 2.73
N GLU A 28 -21.12 -14.73 1.96
CA GLU A 28 -22.35 -15.14 1.27
C GLU A 28 -22.09 -15.91 -0.03
N GLN A 29 -21.03 -15.56 -0.76
CA GLN A 29 -20.83 -15.98 -2.15
C GLN A 29 -19.49 -16.72 -2.36
N GLY A 30 -18.57 -16.66 -1.40
CA GLY A 30 -17.20 -17.15 -1.56
C GLY A 30 -16.34 -16.30 -2.51
N ASP A 31 -16.85 -15.14 -2.95
CA ASP A 31 -16.15 -14.23 -3.84
C ASP A 31 -15.32 -13.21 -3.04
N THR A 32 -14.07 -13.00 -3.46
CA THR A 32 -13.12 -12.11 -2.81
C THR A 32 -12.76 -10.89 -3.65
N SER A 33 -13.37 -10.70 -4.82
CA SER A 33 -13.07 -9.57 -5.72
C SER A 33 -13.19 -8.20 -5.04
N ASP A 34 -14.18 -8.04 -4.18
CA ASP A 34 -14.48 -6.76 -3.51
C ASP A 34 -13.38 -6.31 -2.52
N HIS A 35 -12.49 -7.22 -2.11
CA HIS A 35 -11.39 -6.87 -1.21
C HIS A 35 -10.39 -5.90 -1.85
N GLU A 36 -10.26 -5.93 -3.17
CA GLU A 36 -9.34 -5.05 -3.88
C GLU A 36 -9.63 -3.56 -3.61
N GLY A 37 -10.91 -3.20 -3.48
CA GLY A 37 -11.33 -1.81 -3.27
C GLY A 37 -10.76 -1.19 -1.99
N TRP A 38 -11.02 -1.81 -0.83
CA TRP A 38 -10.54 -1.27 0.44
C TRP A 38 -9.03 -1.46 0.64
N ILE A 39 -8.44 -2.51 0.06
CA ILE A 39 -6.99 -2.74 0.10
C ILE A 39 -6.25 -1.64 -0.64
N ASN A 40 -6.68 -1.31 -1.86
CA ASN A 40 -6.06 -0.25 -2.66
C ASN A 40 -6.13 1.11 -1.95
N GLU A 41 -7.29 1.46 -1.38
CA GLU A 41 -7.44 2.71 -0.63
C GLU A 41 -6.57 2.74 0.63
N LEU A 42 -6.51 1.63 1.38
CA LEU A 42 -5.68 1.53 2.57
C LEU A 42 -4.18 1.63 2.22
N LEU A 43 -3.74 1.00 1.12
CA LEU A 43 -2.34 1.07 0.68
C LEU A 43 -1.98 2.52 0.32
N ALA A 44 -2.74 3.14 -0.59
CA ALA A 44 -2.48 4.48 -1.07
C ALA A 44 -2.54 5.55 0.03
N ASP A 45 -3.52 5.47 0.94
CA ASP A 45 -3.77 6.54 1.90
C ASP A 45 -3.07 6.33 3.24
N TYR A 46 -2.66 5.10 3.58
CA TYR A 46 -2.03 4.81 4.88
C TYR A 46 -0.61 4.26 4.76
N TYR A 47 -0.37 3.30 3.88
CA TYR A 47 0.92 2.63 3.78
C TYR A 47 1.90 3.39 2.89
N ASP A 48 1.50 3.87 1.72
CA ASP A 48 2.39 4.57 0.78
C ASP A 48 3.03 5.81 1.42
N PRO A 49 2.29 6.73 2.08
CA PRO A 49 2.91 7.88 2.74
C PRO A 49 3.86 7.47 3.87
N MET A 50 3.58 6.35 4.53
CA MET A 50 4.45 5.81 5.58
C MET A 50 5.74 5.23 4.98
N CYS A 51 5.65 4.50 3.88
CA CYS A 51 6.79 3.95 3.14
C CYS A 51 7.65 5.09 2.59
N GLU A 52 7.06 6.09 1.95
CA GLU A 52 7.77 7.29 1.47
C GLU A 52 8.50 8.02 2.60
N TYR A 53 7.83 8.23 3.73
CA TYR A 53 8.44 8.86 4.90
C TYR A 53 9.62 8.03 5.44
N GLN A 54 9.49 6.71 5.49
CA GLN A 54 10.56 5.80 5.93
C GLN A 54 11.73 5.78 4.94
N LEU A 55 11.47 5.77 3.64
CA LEU A 55 12.48 5.88 2.59
C LEU A 55 13.21 7.22 2.67
N GLY A 56 12.49 8.31 2.94
CA GLY A 56 13.07 9.64 3.14
C GLY A 56 14.07 9.71 4.29
N LYS A 57 13.88 8.91 5.35
CA LYS A 57 14.82 8.81 6.49
C LYS A 57 16.14 8.12 6.16
N GLN A 58 16.18 7.36 5.07
CA GLN A 58 17.35 6.62 4.62
C GLN A 58 17.79 7.09 3.23
N ALA A 59 17.40 8.31 2.84
CA ALA A 59 17.67 8.84 1.51
C ALA A 59 19.17 8.88 1.17
N ASP A 60 20.03 9.02 2.19
CA ASP A 60 21.48 8.96 2.10
C ASP A 60 22.01 7.57 1.70
N LYS A 61 21.24 6.51 1.94
CA LYS A 61 21.60 5.12 1.59
C LYS A 61 21.08 4.70 0.21
N ILE A 62 20.25 5.52 -0.43
CA ILE A 62 19.66 5.21 -1.74
C ILE A 62 20.70 5.52 -2.82
N ILE A 63 21.33 4.47 -3.35
CA ILE A 63 22.34 4.56 -4.42
C ILE A 63 21.74 4.57 -5.83
N TYR A 64 20.47 4.19 -5.97
CA TYR A 64 19.71 4.25 -7.22
C TYR A 64 18.20 4.29 -6.96
N ARG A 65 17.45 4.99 -7.82
CA ARG A 65 15.98 5.10 -7.77
C ARG A 65 15.44 5.11 -9.19
N GLY A 66 14.45 4.26 -9.45
CA GLY A 66 13.73 4.16 -10.72
C GLY A 66 12.50 3.27 -10.55
N SER A 67 11.82 3.00 -11.66
CA SER A 67 10.82 1.94 -11.77
C SER A 67 11.42 0.57 -11.44
N TYR A 68 10.56 -0.43 -11.26
CA TYR A 68 11.00 -1.80 -11.00
C TYR A 68 11.99 -2.29 -12.07
N ASP A 69 11.66 -2.11 -13.36
CA ASP A 69 12.49 -2.56 -14.47
C ASP A 69 13.85 -1.84 -14.50
N GLU A 70 13.85 -0.52 -14.27
CA GLU A 70 15.09 0.27 -14.18
C GLU A 70 15.98 -0.18 -13.02
N VAL A 71 15.40 -0.42 -11.84
CA VAL A 71 16.14 -0.88 -10.65
C VAL A 71 16.68 -2.29 -10.86
N LEU A 72 15.89 -3.18 -11.46
CA LEU A 72 16.29 -4.55 -11.77
C LEU A 72 17.45 -4.57 -12.76
N GLU A 73 17.38 -3.77 -13.82
CA GLU A 73 18.45 -3.69 -14.81
C GLU A 73 19.72 -3.09 -14.21
N TRP A 74 19.61 -1.99 -13.48
CA TRP A 74 20.73 -1.37 -12.76
C TRP A 74 21.43 -2.36 -11.80
N ALA A 75 20.67 -3.24 -11.15
CA ALA A 75 21.22 -4.25 -10.24
C ALA A 75 21.98 -5.36 -10.99
N LYS A 76 21.46 -5.81 -12.15
CA LYS A 76 22.14 -6.79 -13.03
C LYS A 76 23.45 -6.25 -13.59
N GLU A 77 23.46 -5.01 -14.09
CA GLU A 77 24.66 -4.36 -14.63
C GLU A 77 25.80 -4.28 -13.60
N ARG A 78 25.46 -4.21 -12.31
CA ARG A 78 26.41 -4.17 -11.19
C ARG A 78 26.72 -5.54 -10.57
N SER A 79 26.17 -6.63 -11.12
CA SER A 79 26.29 -8.00 -10.57
C SER A 79 25.85 -8.10 -9.10
N LEU A 80 24.85 -7.31 -8.69
CA LEU A 80 24.26 -7.33 -7.34
C LEU A 80 23.11 -8.34 -7.23
N LEU A 81 22.75 -8.97 -8.34
CA LEU A 81 21.82 -10.09 -8.53
C LEU A 81 22.45 -11.07 -9.51
#